data_AF-A0A0N1P958-F1
#
_entry.id   AF-A0A0N1P958-F1
#
_cell.length_a   1.000
_cell.length_b   1.000
_cell.length_c   1.000
_cell.angle_alpha   90.00
_cell.angle_beta   90.00
_cell.angle_gamma   90.00
#
_symmetry.space_group_name_H-M   'P 1'
#
loop_
_entity.id
_entity.type
_entity.pdbx_description
1 polymer ?
#
loop_
_entity_poly.entity_id
_entity_poly.type
_entity_poly.pdbx_seq_one_letter_code
_entity_poly.pdbx_strand_id
1 'polypeptide(L)'
;MAAYAHELPAFGIEHGLTNYAAAYATGLLLARRTLAKLGIADKFQGAKEADGSYSPVRTKKDDQGDDEERFPFKAILDVGLARTTTGARVFGVLKGAVDGGIAVPHRPNRFPGYNKEKSALNAKVHRDRIFGKHVAEYLKQVKEEASSNPDEKNVQFSKYMSAKVAPESIEGIYKKAHAAIRADPTKSLPKKAKKEVAGHKKHNTKRLTGAERKAAAKAKVAAIRERLGK
;
A
#
# COMPACT_ATOMS: atom_id res chain seq x y z
N MET A 1 2.40 13.78 4.08
CA MET A 1 1.73 12.77 4.92
C MET A 1 2.06 11.41 4.34
N ALA A 2 2.15 10.37 5.17
CA ALA A 2 2.42 9.00 4.70
C ALA A 2 1.42 8.02 5.32
N ALA A 3 1.15 6.94 4.60
CA ALA A 3 0.35 5.82 5.06
C ALA A 3 0.95 4.54 4.49
N TYR A 4 1.07 3.52 5.33
CA TYR A 4 1.61 2.22 4.93
C TYR A 4 0.64 1.09 5.24
N ALA A 5 0.68 0.04 4.43
CA ALA A 5 -0.18 -1.12 4.61
C ALA A 5 0.04 -1.83 5.97
N HIS A 6 1.25 -1.75 6.54
CA HIS A 6 1.55 -2.33 7.86
C HIS A 6 0.87 -1.59 9.03
N GLU A 7 0.22 -0.45 8.79
CA GLU A 7 -0.59 0.26 9.77
C GLU A 7 -2.06 -0.19 9.76
N LEU A 8 -2.52 -0.82 8.67
CA LEU A 8 -3.89 -1.31 8.52
C LEU A 8 -4.35 -2.33 9.59
N PRO A 9 -3.46 -3.14 10.21
CA PRO A 9 -3.86 -3.96 11.36
C PRO A 9 -4.43 -3.15 12.52
N ALA A 10 -4.01 -1.90 12.73
CA ALA A 10 -4.60 -1.01 13.74
C ALA A 10 -6.08 -0.66 13.45
N PHE A 11 -6.52 -0.88 12.21
CA PHE A 11 -7.88 -0.68 11.72
C PHE A 11 -8.64 -1.99 11.49
N GLY A 12 -8.08 -3.14 11.90
CA GLY A 12 -8.72 -4.46 11.81
C GLY A 12 -8.40 -5.25 10.53
N ILE A 13 -7.57 -4.74 9.62
CA ILE A 13 -7.09 -5.52 8.46
C ILE A 13 -5.74 -6.15 8.83
N GLU A 14 -5.78 -7.33 9.43
CA GLU A 14 -4.58 -8.05 9.88
C GLU A 14 -3.86 -8.80 8.74
N HIS A 15 -4.62 -9.22 7.73
CA HIS A 15 -4.15 -10.07 6.64
C HIS A 15 -4.32 -9.38 5.27
N GLY A 16 -3.54 -9.82 4.27
CA GLY A 16 -3.74 -9.37 2.88
C GLY A 16 -3.26 -7.96 2.58
N LEU A 17 -2.18 -7.52 3.23
CA LEU A 17 -1.63 -6.16 3.12
C LEU A 17 -1.09 -5.79 1.73
N THR A 18 -1.19 -6.69 0.75
CA THR A 18 -0.71 -6.51 -0.62
C THR A 18 -1.83 -6.60 -1.66
N ASN A 19 -3.08 -6.89 -1.28
CA ASN A 19 -4.17 -7.05 -2.25
C ASN A 19 -4.76 -5.69 -2.68
N TYR A 20 -5.72 -5.71 -3.61
CA TYR A 20 -6.38 -4.49 -4.11
C TYR A 20 -7.16 -3.74 -3.01
N ALA A 21 -7.81 -4.49 -2.12
CA ALA A 21 -8.60 -3.94 -1.02
C ALA A 21 -7.74 -3.20 0.01
N ALA A 22 -6.56 -3.73 0.35
CA ALA A 22 -5.58 -3.08 1.21
C ALA A 22 -4.98 -1.83 0.53
N ALA A 23 -4.77 -1.86 -0.79
CA ALA A 23 -4.33 -0.70 -1.54
C ALA A 23 -5.36 0.45 -1.46
N TYR A 24 -6.65 0.13 -1.64
CA TYR A 24 -7.75 1.09 -1.44
C TYR A 24 -7.77 1.65 -0.01
N ALA A 25 -7.73 0.79 1.01
CA ALA A 25 -7.72 1.22 2.41
C ALA A 25 -6.52 2.14 2.73
N THR A 26 -5.35 1.85 2.17
CA THR A 26 -4.14 2.68 2.34
C THR A 26 -4.30 4.06 1.69
N GLY A 27 -4.89 4.12 0.49
CA GLY A 27 -5.20 5.39 -0.17
C GLY A 27 -6.21 6.24 0.62
N LEU A 28 -7.25 5.59 1.14
CA LEU A 28 -8.24 6.24 2.02
C LEU A 28 -7.59 6.81 3.27
N LEU A 29 -6.72 6.04 3.93
CA LEU A 29 -5.99 6.48 5.12
C LEU A 29 -5.08 7.67 4.81
N LEU A 30 -4.36 7.64 3.69
CA LEU A 30 -3.52 8.75 3.24
C LEU A 30 -4.35 10.03 3.05
N ALA A 31 -5.49 9.92 2.38
CA ALA A 31 -6.37 11.05 2.13
C ALA A 31 -6.91 11.65 3.43
N ARG A 32 -7.51 10.83 4.30
CA ARG A 32 -8.07 11.30 5.57
C ARG A 32 -7.01 11.94 6.47
N ARG A 33 -5.82 11.36 6.57
CA ARG A 33 -4.69 11.98 7.32
C ARG A 33 -4.24 13.31 6.72
N THR A 34 -4.19 13.40 5.40
CA THR A 34 -3.74 14.63 4.71
C THR A 34 -4.75 15.75 4.91
N LEU A 35 -6.05 15.47 4.73
CA LEU A 35 -7.09 16.47 4.91
C LEU A 35 -7.27 16.87 6.38
N ALA A 36 -7.12 15.94 7.32
CA ALA A 36 -7.13 16.23 8.75
C ALA A 36 -5.98 17.17 9.13
N LYS A 37 -4.77 16.90 8.62
CA LYS A 37 -3.60 17.76 8.83
C LYS A 37 -3.82 19.18 8.26
N LEU A 38 -4.57 19.30 7.18
CA LEU A 38 -4.87 20.59 6.53
C LEU A 38 -6.12 21.28 7.09
N GLY A 39 -6.82 20.67 8.06
CA GLY A 39 -8.05 21.22 8.65
C GLY A 39 -9.24 21.30 7.68
N ILE A 40 -9.29 20.42 6.67
CA ILE A 40 -10.36 20.40 5.64
C ILE A 40 -11.07 19.04 5.53
N ALA A 41 -10.87 18.17 6.52
CA ALA A 41 -11.40 16.81 6.53
C ALA A 41 -12.93 16.75 6.53
N ASP A 42 -13.60 17.71 7.17
CA ASP A 42 -15.06 17.74 7.30
C ASP A 42 -15.74 18.35 6.07
N LYS A 43 -15.05 19.25 5.36
CA LYS A 43 -15.54 19.86 4.11
C LYS A 43 -15.47 18.87 2.95
N PHE A 44 -14.35 18.13 2.84
CA PHE A 44 -14.13 17.16 1.76
C PHE A 44 -14.14 15.73 2.31
N GLN A 45 -15.33 15.21 2.56
CA GLN A 45 -15.52 13.86 3.10
C GLN A 45 -15.32 12.76 2.05
N GLY A 46 -15.48 13.11 0.76
CA GLY A 46 -15.47 12.15 -0.35
C GLY A 46 -16.69 11.23 -0.32
N ALA A 47 -16.59 10.10 -1.04
CA ALA A 47 -17.66 9.10 -1.06
C ALA A 47 -17.73 8.37 0.29
N LYS A 48 -18.87 8.43 0.99
CA LYS A 48 -19.07 7.72 2.27
C LYS A 48 -19.04 6.21 2.10
N GLU A 49 -19.63 5.72 1.01
CA GLU A 49 -19.64 4.31 0.64
C GLU A 49 -18.82 4.09 -0.63
N ALA A 50 -18.04 3.00 -0.63
CA ALA A 50 -17.26 2.61 -1.80
C ALA A 50 -18.16 1.82 -2.77
N ASP A 51 -18.85 2.52 -3.65
CA ASP A 51 -19.72 1.95 -4.69
C ASP A 51 -18.95 1.45 -5.93
N GLY A 52 -17.68 1.84 -6.07
CA GLY A 52 -16.81 1.53 -7.20
C GLY A 52 -17.08 2.37 -8.45
N SER A 53 -17.98 3.36 -8.38
CA SER A 53 -18.27 4.26 -9.49
C SER A 53 -17.15 5.27 -9.71
N TYR A 54 -17.16 5.90 -10.88
CA TYR A 54 -16.24 7.00 -11.21
C TYR A 54 -16.96 8.33 -10.98
N SER A 55 -16.36 9.20 -10.17
CA SER A 55 -16.80 10.57 -10.02
C SER A 55 -15.71 11.50 -10.57
N PRO A 56 -16.03 12.38 -11.53
CA PRO A 56 -15.10 13.39 -11.97
C PRO A 56 -14.76 14.28 -10.78
N VAL A 57 -13.46 14.52 -10.61
CA VAL A 57 -12.96 15.35 -9.52
C VAL A 57 -13.12 16.82 -9.92
N ARG A 58 -13.81 17.62 -9.10
CA ARG A 58 -13.85 19.08 -9.31
C ARG A 58 -12.46 19.67 -9.07
N THR A 59 -11.87 20.21 -10.13
CA THR A 59 -10.60 20.96 -10.06
C THR A 59 -10.79 22.38 -10.57
N LYS A 60 -9.91 23.31 -10.16
CA LYS A 60 -9.90 24.70 -10.66
C LYS A 60 -9.93 24.84 -12.19
N LYS A 61 -9.47 23.81 -12.92
CA LYS A 61 -9.45 23.83 -14.40
C LYS A 61 -10.81 23.50 -15.02
N ASP A 62 -11.66 22.79 -14.28
CA ASP A 62 -12.95 22.29 -14.73
C ASP A 62 -14.11 23.13 -14.14
N ASP A 63 -13.78 24.16 -13.37
CA ASP A 63 -14.73 25.00 -12.66
C ASP A 63 -15.37 26.01 -13.62
N GLN A 64 -16.70 25.99 -13.68
CA GLN A 64 -17.50 26.88 -14.55
C GLN A 64 -18.09 28.07 -13.77
N GLY A 65 -17.49 28.43 -12.61
CA GLY A 65 -17.90 29.58 -11.80
C GLY A 65 -18.82 29.26 -10.62
N ASP A 66 -18.68 28.10 -9.98
CA ASP A 66 -19.45 27.75 -8.78
C ASP A 66 -19.00 28.56 -7.54
N ASP A 67 -19.95 29.03 -6.73
CA ASP A 67 -19.79 29.89 -5.53
C ASP A 67 -18.98 29.27 -4.34
N GLU A 68 -18.31 28.13 -4.54
CA GLU A 68 -17.53 27.50 -3.49
C GLU A 68 -16.12 28.12 -3.37
N GLU A 69 -15.90 28.82 -2.28
CA GLU A 69 -14.68 29.57 -1.95
C GLU A 69 -13.40 28.71 -1.88
N ARG A 70 -13.51 27.38 -1.73
CA ARG A 70 -12.35 26.50 -1.53
C ARG A 70 -12.43 25.21 -2.34
N PHE A 71 -11.37 24.92 -3.08
CA PHE A 71 -11.22 23.70 -3.87
C PHE A 71 -10.72 22.51 -3.04
N PRO A 72 -11.06 21.26 -3.43
CA PRO A 72 -10.49 20.07 -2.82
C PRO A 72 -8.96 20.03 -2.99
N PHE A 73 -8.27 19.34 -2.08
CA PHE A 73 -6.82 19.22 -2.13
C PHE A 73 -6.40 18.45 -3.39
N LYS A 74 -5.84 19.15 -4.38
CA LYS A 74 -5.41 18.55 -5.64
C LYS A 74 -4.06 17.89 -5.51
N ALA A 75 -3.96 16.64 -5.96
CA ALA A 75 -2.71 15.90 -6.10
C ALA A 75 -2.63 15.22 -7.47
N ILE A 76 -1.44 14.79 -7.87
CA ILE A 76 -1.21 13.97 -9.07
C ILE A 76 -0.71 12.60 -8.64
N LEU A 77 -1.13 11.55 -9.36
CA LEU A 77 -0.64 10.21 -9.14
C LEU A 77 0.66 10.01 -9.91
N ASP A 78 1.77 9.89 -9.21
CA ASP A 78 3.03 9.41 -9.77
C ASP A 78 3.11 7.89 -9.60
N VAL A 79 3.22 7.18 -10.72
CA VAL A 79 3.34 5.71 -10.76
C VAL A 79 4.78 5.23 -10.89
N GLY A 80 5.73 6.14 -11.13
CA GLY A 80 7.11 5.81 -11.46
C GLY A 80 7.18 4.80 -12.62
N LEU A 81 7.80 3.66 -12.37
CA LEU A 81 7.97 2.56 -13.34
C LEU A 81 6.86 1.50 -13.27
N ALA A 82 5.83 1.69 -12.44
CA ALA A 82 4.75 0.72 -12.31
C ALA A 82 3.89 0.68 -13.59
N ARG A 83 3.66 -0.52 -14.12
CA ARG A 83 2.83 -0.71 -15.32
C ARG A 83 1.37 -0.36 -15.02
N THR A 84 0.80 0.51 -15.85
CA THR A 84 -0.59 1.00 -15.74
C THR A 84 -1.60 0.06 -16.41
N THR A 85 -1.58 -1.23 -16.03
CA THR A 85 -2.57 -2.20 -16.52
C THR A 85 -3.94 -1.98 -15.87
N THR A 86 -5.01 -2.35 -16.58
CA THR A 86 -6.36 -2.35 -16.03
C THR A 86 -6.43 -3.33 -14.84
N GLY A 87 -6.91 -2.85 -13.70
CA GLY A 87 -6.96 -3.62 -12.45
C GLY A 87 -5.68 -3.60 -11.62
N ALA A 88 -4.67 -2.81 -11.99
CA ALA A 88 -3.46 -2.66 -11.18
C ALA A 88 -3.78 -2.04 -9.79
N ARG A 89 -3.08 -2.53 -8.76
CA ARG A 89 -3.28 -2.09 -7.35
C ARG A 89 -2.98 -0.62 -7.11
N VAL A 90 -2.11 0.00 -7.92
CA VAL A 90 -1.84 1.44 -7.88
C VAL A 90 -3.14 2.26 -8.05
N PHE A 91 -4.08 1.75 -8.86
CA PHE A 91 -5.38 2.39 -9.04
C PHE A 91 -6.35 2.11 -7.89
N GLY A 92 -6.11 1.08 -7.08
CA GLY A 92 -6.81 0.91 -5.80
C GLY A 92 -6.45 2.04 -4.83
N VAL A 93 -5.15 2.36 -4.71
CA VAL A 93 -4.69 3.52 -3.91
C VAL A 93 -5.29 4.82 -4.44
N LEU A 94 -5.28 5.01 -5.77
CA LEU A 94 -5.92 6.17 -6.42
C LEU A 94 -7.38 6.31 -6.01
N LYS A 95 -8.18 5.25 -6.16
CA LYS A 95 -9.61 5.27 -5.82
C LYS A 95 -9.83 5.54 -4.34
N GLY A 96 -9.03 4.92 -3.46
CA GLY A 96 -9.08 5.18 -2.02
C GLY A 96 -8.78 6.64 -1.67
N ALA A 97 -7.78 7.23 -2.32
CA ALA A 97 -7.42 8.63 -2.09
C ALA A 97 -8.54 9.60 -2.56
N VAL A 98 -9.13 9.32 -3.73
CA VAL A 98 -10.25 10.11 -4.28
C VAL A 98 -11.48 10.00 -3.39
N ASP A 99 -11.86 8.79 -2.99
CA ASP A 99 -13.00 8.54 -2.08
C ASP A 99 -12.77 9.08 -0.68
N GLY A 100 -11.51 9.34 -0.30
CA GLY A 100 -11.16 10.01 0.94
C GLY A 100 -11.19 11.55 0.87
N GLY A 101 -11.42 12.12 -0.32
CA GLY A 101 -11.59 13.56 -0.54
C GLY A 101 -10.41 14.27 -1.21
N ILE A 102 -9.36 13.54 -1.63
CA ILE A 102 -8.27 14.14 -2.43
C ILE A 102 -8.70 14.26 -3.90
N ALA A 103 -8.48 15.42 -4.49
CA ALA A 103 -8.70 15.65 -5.89
C ALA A 103 -7.54 15.13 -6.76
N VAL A 104 -7.65 13.91 -7.28
CA VAL A 104 -6.69 13.40 -8.28
C VAL A 104 -7.35 13.34 -9.66
N PRO A 105 -6.91 14.12 -10.65
CA PRO A 105 -7.46 14.04 -12.00
C PRO A 105 -7.07 12.70 -12.64
N HIS A 106 -8.07 11.93 -13.07
CA HIS A 106 -7.88 10.60 -13.66
C HIS A 106 -9.05 10.24 -14.58
N ARG A 107 -8.89 9.15 -15.34
CA ARG A 107 -9.97 8.54 -16.13
C ARG A 107 -10.28 7.13 -15.58
N PRO A 108 -11.51 6.62 -15.71
CA PRO A 108 -11.88 5.31 -15.14
C PRO A 108 -11.29 4.10 -15.88
N ASN A 109 -10.58 4.32 -16.99
CA ASN A 109 -10.17 3.30 -17.96
C ASN A 109 -9.27 2.18 -17.41
N ARG A 110 -8.67 2.39 -16.23
CA ARG A 110 -7.74 1.45 -15.60
C ARG A 110 -8.27 0.80 -14.33
N PHE A 111 -9.50 1.12 -13.91
CA PHE A 111 -10.11 0.45 -12.77
C PHE A 111 -10.48 -1.01 -13.10
N PRO A 112 -10.45 -1.90 -12.10
CA PRO A 112 -11.05 -3.23 -12.26
C PRO A 112 -12.50 -3.11 -12.72
N GLY A 113 -12.92 -3.95 -13.68
CA GLY A 113 -14.28 -3.91 -14.23
C GLY A 113 -14.47 -2.92 -15.39
N TYR A 114 -13.43 -2.18 -15.81
CA TYR A 114 -13.50 -1.37 -17.03
C TYR A 114 -13.35 -2.25 -18.28
N ASN A 115 -14.30 -2.14 -19.21
CA ASN A 115 -14.23 -2.78 -20.52
C ASN A 115 -13.84 -1.74 -21.59
N LYS A 116 -12.74 -1.99 -22.31
CA LYS A 116 -12.22 -1.09 -23.34
C LYS A 116 -13.13 -1.02 -24.58
N GLU A 117 -13.73 -2.13 -24.99
CA GLU A 117 -14.60 -2.22 -26.17
C GLU A 117 -15.91 -1.49 -25.93
N LYS A 118 -16.50 -1.70 -24.75
CA LYS A 118 -17.75 -1.04 -24.36
C LYS A 118 -17.55 0.38 -23.82
N SER A 119 -16.29 0.81 -23.63
CA SER A 119 -15.91 2.07 -22.99
C SER A 119 -16.67 2.36 -21.69
N ALA A 120 -16.95 1.31 -20.90
CA ALA A 120 -17.83 1.36 -19.75
C ALA A 120 -17.20 0.70 -18.52
N LEU A 121 -17.42 1.31 -17.35
CA LEU A 121 -16.99 0.79 -16.05
C LEU A 121 -18.12 0.00 -15.40
N ASN A 122 -17.87 -1.27 -15.07
CA ASN A 122 -18.75 -2.01 -14.18
C ASN A 122 -18.39 -1.70 -12.71
N ALA A 123 -19.16 -0.79 -12.10
CA ALA A 123 -18.96 -0.36 -10.71
C ALA A 123 -19.06 -1.52 -9.71
N LYS A 124 -19.93 -2.52 -9.95
CA LYS A 124 -20.07 -3.69 -9.09
C LYS A 124 -18.77 -4.50 -9.01
N VAL A 125 -18.15 -4.79 -10.16
CA VAL A 125 -16.87 -5.52 -10.21
C VAL A 125 -15.76 -4.75 -9.51
N HIS A 126 -15.74 -3.42 -9.67
CA HIS A 126 -14.78 -2.57 -8.98
C HIS A 126 -14.99 -2.59 -7.47
N ARG A 127 -16.23 -2.45 -7.01
CA ARG A 127 -16.63 -2.57 -5.61
C ARG A 127 -16.23 -3.91 -5.00
N ASP A 128 -16.47 -5.01 -5.72
CA ASP A 128 -16.13 -6.36 -5.26
C ASP A 128 -14.60 -6.53 -5.08
N ARG A 129 -13.79 -5.84 -5.90
CA ARG A 129 -12.34 -5.78 -5.74
C ARG A 129 -11.91 -4.92 -4.54
N ILE A 130 -12.60 -3.81 -4.29
CA ILE A 130 -12.38 -2.93 -3.12
C ILE A 130 -12.64 -3.68 -1.81
N PHE A 131 -13.71 -4.49 -1.76
CA PHE A 131 -14.06 -5.27 -0.57
C PHE A 131 -13.44 -6.67 -0.52
N GLY A 132 -12.56 -7.00 -1.47
CA GLY A 132 -11.80 -8.25 -1.41
C GLY A 132 -12.58 -9.52 -1.72
N LYS A 133 -13.73 -9.46 -2.42
CA LYS A 133 -14.52 -10.65 -2.76
C LYS A 133 -13.74 -11.67 -3.60
N HIS A 134 -12.94 -11.20 -4.56
CA HIS A 134 -12.00 -12.05 -5.30
C HIS A 134 -11.01 -12.81 -4.40
N VAL A 135 -10.62 -12.24 -3.25
CA VAL A 135 -9.77 -12.91 -2.27
C VAL A 135 -10.58 -13.94 -1.48
N ALA A 136 -11.84 -13.63 -1.15
CA ALA A 136 -12.75 -14.57 -0.51
C ALA A 136 -13.04 -15.78 -1.40
N GLU A 137 -13.37 -15.57 -2.67
CA GLU A 137 -13.59 -16.63 -3.66
C GLU A 137 -12.34 -17.50 -3.82
N TYR A 138 -11.16 -16.88 -3.95
CA TYR A 138 -9.91 -17.65 -4.08
C TYR A 138 -9.54 -18.38 -2.79
N LEU A 139 -9.78 -17.78 -1.62
CA LEU A 139 -9.60 -18.46 -0.33
C LEU A 139 -10.55 -19.66 -0.20
N LYS A 140 -11.78 -19.57 -0.72
CA LYS A 140 -12.74 -20.67 -0.73
C LYS A 140 -12.22 -21.82 -1.60
N GLN A 141 -11.79 -21.54 -2.83
CA GLN A 141 -11.20 -22.53 -3.75
C GLN A 141 -9.99 -23.23 -3.12
N VAL A 142 -9.06 -22.45 -2.56
CA VAL A 142 -7.84 -23.00 -1.92
C VAL A 142 -8.18 -23.90 -0.72
N LYS A 143 -9.23 -23.57 0.05
CA LYS A 143 -9.69 -24.43 1.16
C LYS A 143 -10.35 -25.72 0.67
N GLU A 144 -11.15 -25.64 -0.38
CA GLU A 144 -11.79 -26.82 -0.99
C GLU A 144 -10.75 -27.77 -1.58
N GLU A 145 -9.77 -27.25 -2.32
CA GLU A 145 -8.65 -28.02 -2.87
C GLU A 145 -7.80 -28.66 -1.76
N ALA A 146 -7.45 -27.91 -0.72
CA ALA A 146 -6.70 -28.44 0.43
C ALA A 146 -7.46 -29.53 1.19
N SER A 147 -8.79 -29.51 1.14
CA SER A 147 -9.63 -30.54 1.79
C SER A 147 -9.71 -31.81 0.95
N SER A 148 -9.74 -31.67 -0.38
CA SER A 148 -9.77 -32.80 -1.32
C SER A 148 -8.41 -33.49 -1.46
N ASN A 149 -7.30 -32.74 -1.37
CA ASN A 149 -5.94 -33.23 -1.53
C ASN A 149 -5.09 -32.96 -0.27
N PRO A 150 -5.29 -33.70 0.84
CA PRO A 150 -4.61 -33.44 2.11
C PRO A 150 -3.09 -33.72 2.08
N ASP A 151 -2.63 -34.55 1.14
CA ASP A 151 -1.22 -34.90 0.98
C ASP A 151 -0.40 -33.78 0.31
N GLU A 152 -1.07 -32.85 -0.38
CA GLU A 152 -0.43 -31.71 -1.02
C GLU A 152 -0.31 -30.52 -0.05
N LYS A 153 0.93 -30.09 0.19
CA LYS A 153 1.20 -28.93 1.06
C LYS A 153 0.71 -27.64 0.40
N ASN A 154 -0.45 -27.15 0.82
CA ASN A 154 -0.95 -25.87 0.34
C ASN A 154 -0.22 -24.68 1.03
N VAL A 155 0.63 -23.99 0.26
CA VAL A 155 1.42 -22.85 0.75
C VAL A 155 0.63 -21.53 0.71
N GLN A 156 -0.36 -21.46 -0.16
CA GLN A 156 -1.16 -20.26 -0.40
C GLN A 156 -2.14 -20.04 0.75
N PHE A 157 -2.35 -18.78 1.15
CA PHE A 157 -3.24 -18.42 2.26
C PHE A 157 -2.97 -19.11 3.61
N SER A 158 -1.81 -19.71 3.83
CA SER A 158 -1.42 -20.36 5.11
C SER A 158 -1.71 -19.50 6.36
N LYS A 159 -1.43 -18.19 6.29
CA LYS A 159 -1.75 -17.24 7.37
C LYS A 159 -3.26 -17.06 7.59
N TYR A 160 -4.06 -17.03 6.53
CA TYR A 160 -5.52 -16.94 6.63
C TYR A 160 -6.13 -18.21 7.20
N MET A 161 -5.59 -19.38 6.81
CA MET A 161 -6.04 -20.68 7.31
C MET A 161 -5.69 -20.86 8.79
N SER A 162 -4.46 -20.51 9.19
CA SER A 162 -4.05 -20.53 10.61
C SER A 162 -4.83 -19.56 11.49
N ALA A 163 -5.16 -18.38 10.98
CA ALA A 163 -6.02 -17.41 11.65
C ALA A 163 -7.53 -17.72 11.54
N LYS A 164 -7.91 -18.85 10.90
CA LYS A 164 -9.29 -19.31 10.73
C LYS A 164 -10.23 -18.25 10.12
N VAL A 165 -9.72 -17.41 9.21
CA VAL A 165 -10.52 -16.38 8.54
C VAL A 165 -11.55 -17.04 7.61
N ALA A 166 -12.83 -16.71 7.79
CA ALA A 166 -13.90 -17.18 6.91
C ALA A 166 -13.98 -16.30 5.65
N PRO A 167 -14.12 -16.88 4.44
CA PRO A 167 -14.26 -16.10 3.20
C PRO A 167 -15.34 -15.02 3.27
N GLU A 168 -16.50 -15.35 3.84
CA GLU A 168 -17.66 -14.46 3.99
C GLU A 168 -17.37 -13.24 4.89
N SER A 169 -16.45 -13.39 5.85
CA SER A 169 -16.10 -12.31 6.78
C SER A 169 -15.24 -11.21 6.16
N ILE A 170 -14.58 -11.47 5.02
CA ILE A 170 -13.59 -10.56 4.43
C ILE A 170 -14.20 -9.21 4.04
N GLU A 171 -15.38 -9.20 3.43
CA GLU A 171 -16.06 -7.95 3.07
C GLU A 171 -16.40 -7.11 4.31
N GLY A 172 -16.85 -7.76 5.39
CA GLY A 172 -17.16 -7.10 6.66
C GLY A 172 -15.92 -6.47 7.31
N ILE A 173 -14.76 -7.13 7.23
CA ILE A 173 -13.48 -6.61 7.73
C ILE A 173 -13.14 -5.28 7.05
N TYR A 174 -13.21 -5.22 5.71
CA TYR A 174 -12.89 -3.99 4.97
C TYR A 174 -13.90 -2.88 5.23
N LYS A 175 -15.21 -3.17 5.30
CA LYS A 175 -16.23 -2.17 5.65
C LYS A 175 -15.96 -1.53 7.02
N LYS A 176 -15.70 -2.35 8.05
CA LYS A 176 -15.36 -1.88 9.40
C LYS A 176 -14.07 -1.06 9.40
N ALA A 177 -13.05 -1.50 8.66
CA ALA A 177 -11.79 -0.78 8.55
C ALA A 177 -11.96 0.58 7.86
N HIS A 178 -12.75 0.67 6.79
CA HIS A 178 -13.01 1.95 6.12
C HIS A 178 -13.74 2.94 7.05
N ALA A 179 -14.70 2.46 7.84
CA ALA A 179 -15.36 3.28 8.86
C ALA A 179 -14.37 3.73 9.94
N ALA A 180 -13.53 2.83 10.45
CA ALA A 180 -12.53 3.15 11.46
C ALA A 180 -11.49 4.17 10.96
N ILE A 181 -11.03 4.04 9.71
CA ILE A 181 -10.11 4.99 9.07
C ILE A 181 -10.74 6.38 8.93
N ARG A 182 -12.03 6.45 8.58
CA ARG A 182 -12.74 7.74 8.46
C ARG A 182 -12.95 8.40 9.82
N ALA A 183 -13.25 7.62 10.85
CA ALA A 183 -13.50 8.10 12.20
C ALA A 183 -12.22 8.62 12.87
N ASP A 184 -11.12 7.86 12.80
CA ASP A 184 -9.84 8.26 13.38
C ASP A 184 -8.68 7.88 12.45
N PRO A 185 -8.26 8.77 11.54
CA PRO A 185 -7.15 8.49 10.64
C PRO A 185 -5.78 8.52 11.34
N THR A 186 -5.69 8.96 12.60
CA THR A 186 -4.40 9.14 13.30
C THR A 186 -3.91 7.88 14.01
N LYS A 187 -4.81 6.91 14.22
CA LYS A 187 -4.48 5.62 14.83
C LYS A 187 -3.32 4.95 14.09
N SER A 188 -2.38 4.43 14.88
CA SER A 188 -1.23 3.67 14.40
C SER A 188 -0.86 2.61 15.44
N LEU A 189 -0.11 1.59 15.02
CA LEU A 189 0.38 0.55 15.92
C LEU A 189 1.38 1.16 16.93
N PRO A 190 1.43 0.64 18.18
CA PRO A 190 2.35 1.15 19.19
C PRO A 190 3.79 1.06 18.67
N LYS A 191 4.50 2.19 18.71
CA LYS A 191 5.92 2.21 18.39
C LYS A 191 6.64 1.40 19.48
N LYS A 192 7.39 0.36 19.06
CA LYS A 192 8.34 -0.28 19.97
C LYS A 192 9.28 0.80 20.50
N ALA A 193 9.47 0.86 21.82
CA ALA A 193 10.40 1.78 22.44
C ALA A 193 11.75 1.68 21.72
N LYS A 194 12.30 2.82 21.29
CA LYS A 194 13.68 2.86 20.78
C LYS A 194 14.56 2.39 21.94
N LYS A 195 15.07 1.16 21.86
CA LYS A 195 16.14 0.71 22.76
C LYS A 195 17.27 1.72 22.61
N GLU A 196 17.86 2.16 23.73
CA GLU A 196 19.08 2.96 23.71
C GLU A 196 20.06 2.30 22.74
N VAL A 197 20.48 3.05 21.74
CA VAL A 197 21.20 2.51 20.60
C VAL A 197 22.59 2.13 21.08
N ALA A 198 22.78 0.88 21.50
CA ALA A 198 24.09 0.26 21.46
C ALA A 198 24.63 0.51 20.04
N GLY A 199 25.78 1.19 19.95
CA GLY A 199 26.30 1.70 18.68
C GLY A 199 26.19 0.66 17.56
N HIS A 200 25.67 1.08 16.40
CA HIS A 200 25.41 0.17 15.28
C HIS A 200 26.62 -0.73 15.05
N LYS A 201 26.42 -2.05 15.07
CA LYS A 201 27.48 -3.01 14.73
C LYS A 201 27.99 -2.67 13.33
N LYS A 202 29.24 -2.21 13.24
CA LYS A 202 29.88 -1.91 11.96
C LYS A 202 30.40 -3.21 11.38
N HIS A 203 29.70 -3.71 10.36
CA HIS A 203 30.11 -4.88 9.58
C HIS A 203 30.97 -4.50 8.36
N ASN A 204 31.20 -3.20 8.13
CA ASN A 204 32.05 -2.74 7.05
C ASN A 204 33.53 -2.75 7.47
N THR A 205 34.37 -3.28 6.59
CA THR A 205 35.81 -3.09 6.70
C THR A 205 36.13 -1.63 6.40
N LYS A 206 36.89 -0.98 7.28
CA LYS A 206 37.39 0.37 7.02
C LYS A 206 38.38 0.28 5.86
N ARG A 207 38.23 1.15 4.87
CA ARG A 207 39.18 1.26 3.77
C ARG A 207 40.52 1.69 4.33
N LEU A 208 41.55 0.86 4.14
CA LEU A 208 42.92 1.21 4.52
C LEU A 208 43.35 2.49 3.80
N THR A 209 43.99 3.37 4.54
CA THR A 209 44.60 4.59 4.00
C THR A 209 45.73 4.24 3.03
N GLY A 210 46.13 5.22 2.21
CA GLY A 210 47.24 5.03 1.27
C GLY A 210 48.57 4.74 1.99
N ALA A 211 48.79 5.36 3.16
CA ALA A 211 49.96 5.14 4.00
C ALA A 211 49.99 3.71 4.57
N GLU A 212 48.88 3.24 5.15
CA GLU A 212 48.76 1.86 5.67
C GLU A 212 48.96 0.82 4.56
N ARG A 213 48.41 1.06 3.37
CA ARG A 213 48.61 0.17 2.21
C ARG A 213 50.06 0.14 1.74
N LYS A 214 50.73 1.30 1.67
CA LYS A 214 52.15 1.39 1.29
C LYS A 214 53.06 0.72 2.33
N ALA A 215 52.79 0.92 3.61
CA ALA A 215 53.53 0.28 4.70
C ALA A 215 53.36 -1.24 4.68
N ALA A 216 52.12 -1.73 4.54
CA ALA A 216 51.84 -3.17 4.43
C ALA A 216 52.52 -3.79 3.19
N ALA A 217 52.51 -3.09 2.04
CA ALA A 217 53.19 -3.55 0.83
C ALA A 217 54.71 -3.59 1.00
N LYS A 218 55.31 -2.55 1.61
CA LYS A 218 56.76 -2.51 1.88
C LYS A 218 57.18 -3.65 2.82
N ALA A 219 56.43 -3.88 3.91
CA ALA A 219 56.67 -4.98 4.84
C ALA A 219 56.57 -6.35 4.13
N LYS A 220 55.57 -6.52 3.25
CA LYS A 220 55.41 -7.75 2.48
C LYS A 220 56.57 -7.99 1.50
N VAL A 221 57.07 -6.95 0.83
CA VAL A 221 58.22 -7.06 -0.08
C VAL A 221 59.51 -7.37 0.68
N ALA A 222 59.75 -6.74 1.82
CA ALA A 222 60.92 -6.99 2.66
C ALA A 222 60.96 -8.45 3.15
N ALA A 223 59.85 -8.96 3.68
CA ALA A 223 59.74 -10.35 4.14
C ALA A 223 60.00 -11.38 3.02
N ILE A 224 59.60 -11.08 1.78
CA ILE A 224 59.88 -11.95 0.64
C ILE A 224 61.38 -11.93 0.28
N ARG A 225 62.04 -10.77 0.34
CA ARG A 225 63.48 -10.66 0.06
C ARG A 225 64.33 -11.46 1.06
N GLU A 226 64.04 -11.30 2.36
CA GLU A 226 64.70 -12.09 3.41
C GLU A 226 64.50 -13.60 3.20
N ARG A 227 63.28 -14.05 2.84
CA ARG A 227 63.00 -15.45 2.53
C ARG A 227 63.76 -15.98 1.31
N LEU A 228 64.08 -15.13 0.35
CA LEU A 228 64.85 -15.48 -0.85
C LEU A 228 66.37 -15.40 -0.63
N GLY A 229 66.83 -15.10 0.58
CA GLY A 229 68.25 -15.05 0.93
C GLY A 229 69.02 -13.97 0.18
N LYS A 230 68.34 -12.86 -0.19
CA LYS A 230 68.95 -11.65 -0.76
C LYS A 230 68.82 -10.49 0.19
#